data_AF-A0A7K1EN82-F1
#
_entry.id   AF-A0A7K1EN82-F1
#
_cell.length_a   1.000
_cell.length_b   1.000
_cell.length_c   1.000
_cell.angle_alpha   90.00
_cell.angle_beta   90.00
_cell.angle_gamma   90.00
#
_symmetry.space_group_name_H-M   'P 1'
#
loop_
_entity.id
_entity.type
_entity.pdbx_description
1 polymer ?
#
loop_
_entity_poly.entity_id
_entity_poly.type
_entity_poly.pdbx_seq_one_letter_code
_entity_poly.pdbx_strand_id
1 'polypeptide(L)'
;MFDATLPVLGDWEFNLRAITAGPFVFVPERLANYHIRTPDSDVATGNSITVGRDRHRETKVLLHERWMSESTPDGTNKGEAAKSAHEEFERQEAQTLVAHQPVRRSFVVRQCVRVLRVLRHPSVGIRGAVRRLRRVTGR
;
A
#
# COMPACT_ATOMS: atom_id res chain seq x y z
N MET A 1 9.32 15.16 21.27
CA MET A 1 10.70 15.70 21.26
C MET A 1 11.70 14.55 21.10
N PHE A 2 12.90 14.80 20.53
CA PHE A 2 13.84 13.77 20.05
C PHE A 2 14.56 13.00 21.16
N ASP A 3 14.77 11.69 20.96
CA ASP A 3 15.46 10.79 21.90
C ASP A 3 16.81 10.33 21.31
N ALA A 4 17.90 10.97 21.75
CA ALA A 4 19.25 10.69 21.27
C ALA A 4 19.86 9.40 21.84
N THR A 5 19.18 8.73 22.78
CA THR A 5 19.66 7.47 23.37
C THR A 5 19.42 6.27 22.45
N LEU A 6 18.53 6.41 21.47
CA LEU A 6 18.24 5.38 20.49
C LEU A 6 19.37 5.32 19.44
N PRO A 7 20.00 4.15 19.23
CA PRO A 7 21.12 4.05 18.29
C PRO A 7 20.68 4.20 16.83
N VAL A 8 19.40 3.91 16.54
CA VAL A 8 18.71 4.05 15.24
C VAL A 8 17.21 4.28 15.53
N LEU A 9 16.38 4.57 14.51
CA LEU A 9 14.93 4.77 14.65
C LEU A 9 14.49 5.96 15.52
N GLY A 10 15.40 6.84 15.93
CA GLY A 10 15.07 8.06 16.69
C GLY A 10 14.25 9.06 15.87
N ASP A 11 14.40 9.06 14.54
CA ASP A 11 13.57 9.81 13.60
C ASP A 11 12.11 9.31 13.59
N TRP A 12 11.90 8.00 13.53
CA TRP A 12 10.59 7.37 13.61
C TRP A 12 9.90 7.65 14.94
N GLU A 13 10.62 7.45 16.04
CA GLU A 13 10.12 7.73 17.39
C GLU A 13 9.69 9.20 17.53
N PHE A 14 10.55 10.12 17.06
CA PHE A 14 10.26 11.54 17.06
C PHE A 14 9.01 11.87 16.24
N ASN A 15 8.89 11.34 15.02
CA ASN A 15 7.76 11.63 14.12
C ASN A 15 6.44 11.16 14.73
N LEU A 16 6.41 10.00 15.40
CA LEU A 16 5.21 9.52 16.10
C LEU A 16 4.80 10.46 17.24
N ARG A 17 5.75 11.04 17.99
CA ARG A 17 5.47 12.08 18.99
C ARG A 17 5.05 13.41 18.34
N ALA A 18 5.58 13.75 17.18
CA ALA A 18 5.28 15.01 16.51
C ALA A 18 3.83 15.04 15.99
N ILE A 19 3.31 13.90 15.51
CA ILE A 19 1.92 13.77 15.06
C ILE A 19 0.92 14.05 16.19
N THR A 20 1.27 13.81 17.46
CA THR A 20 0.38 14.14 18.57
C THR A 20 0.31 15.64 18.87
N ALA A 21 1.20 16.45 18.30
CA ALA A 21 1.19 17.91 18.48
C ALA A 21 0.28 18.64 17.49
N GLY A 22 -0.14 17.99 16.40
CA GLY A 22 -0.99 18.61 15.39
C GLY A 22 -1.06 17.81 14.08
N PRO A 23 -1.93 18.24 13.14
CA PRO A 23 -2.15 17.52 11.89
C PRO A 23 -0.92 17.59 10.98
N PHE A 24 -0.65 16.48 10.31
CA PHE A 24 0.33 16.39 9.22
C PHE A 24 -0.41 16.47 7.88
N VAL A 25 0.23 17.09 6.89
CA VAL A 25 -0.27 17.15 5.51
C VAL A 25 0.68 16.40 4.59
N PHE A 26 0.13 15.71 3.60
CA PHE A 26 0.93 15.06 2.56
C PHE A 26 1.19 16.04 1.41
N VAL A 27 2.45 16.24 1.07
CA VAL A 27 2.86 17.03 -0.09
C VAL A 27 3.21 16.07 -1.23
N PRO A 28 2.42 16.01 -2.32
CA PRO A 28 2.61 15.05 -3.42
C PRO A 28 3.74 15.48 -4.39
N GLU A 29 4.86 15.95 -3.85
CA GLU A 29 6.03 16.42 -4.61
C GLU A 29 7.28 15.67 -4.16
N ARG A 30 8.21 15.42 -5.10
CA ARG A 30 9.50 14.79 -4.77
C ARG A 30 10.44 15.81 -4.13
N LEU A 31 10.40 15.90 -2.81
CA LEU A 31 11.20 16.86 -2.03
C LEU A 31 12.48 16.25 -1.42
N ALA A 32 12.58 14.93 -1.33
CA ALA A 32 13.71 14.24 -0.71
C ALA A 32 14.30 13.16 -1.64
N ASN A 33 15.63 13.06 -1.66
CA ASN A 33 16.36 11.99 -2.34
C ASN A 33 17.02 11.09 -1.30
N TYR A 34 16.34 10.03 -0.91
CA TYR A 34 16.87 9.05 0.04
C TYR A 34 17.83 8.08 -0.65
N HIS A 35 19.05 7.97 -0.11
CA HIS A 35 20.07 7.05 -0.63
C HIS A 35 20.11 5.81 0.25
N ILE A 36 19.78 4.66 -0.32
CA ILE A 36 19.93 3.35 0.34
C ILE A 36 21.28 2.78 -0.06
N ARG A 37 22.18 2.58 0.92
CA ARG A 37 23.46 1.91 0.70
C ARG A 37 23.26 0.42 0.51
N THR A 38 24.08 -0.18 -0.35
CA THR A 38 24.00 -1.62 -0.67
C THR A 38 24.33 -2.48 0.55
N PRO A 39 23.89 -3.75 0.59
CA PRO A 39 24.31 -4.70 1.61
C PRO A 39 25.83 -4.91 1.66
N ASP A 40 26.52 -4.72 0.53
CA ASP A 40 27.98 -4.85 0.40
C ASP A 40 28.75 -3.60 0.86
N SER A 41 28.07 -2.57 1.35
CA SER A 41 28.73 -1.37 1.88
C SER A 41 29.48 -1.69 3.17
N ASP A 42 30.60 -1.00 3.41
CA ASP A 42 31.38 -1.17 4.64
C ASP A 42 30.52 -1.00 5.90
N VAL A 43 30.76 -1.81 6.92
CA VAL A 43 30.04 -1.77 8.20
C VAL A 43 30.08 -0.38 8.85
N ALA A 44 31.18 0.36 8.67
CA ALA A 44 31.34 1.72 9.20
C ALA A 44 30.49 2.77 8.46
N THR A 45 30.10 2.50 7.20
CA THR A 45 29.39 3.48 6.37
C THR A 45 27.99 3.03 5.99
N GLY A 46 27.62 1.76 6.17
CA GLY A 46 26.31 1.22 5.83
C GLY A 46 25.15 1.79 6.66
N ASN A 47 23.96 1.88 6.05
CA ASN A 47 22.75 2.26 6.78
C ASN A 47 22.22 1.09 7.62
N SER A 48 21.50 1.39 8.70
CA SER A 48 20.93 0.36 9.59
C SER A 48 19.86 -0.51 8.92
N ILE A 49 19.28 -0.06 7.81
CA ILE A 49 18.27 -0.83 7.06
C ILE A 49 18.88 -1.93 6.19
N THR A 50 20.20 -1.88 5.92
CA THR A 50 20.92 -2.88 5.13
C THR A 50 22.01 -3.57 5.93
N VAL A 51 23.03 -2.83 6.37
CA VAL A 51 24.18 -3.41 7.08
C VAL A 51 23.92 -3.55 8.57
N GLY A 52 23.25 -2.57 9.20
CA GLY A 52 22.93 -2.60 10.64
C GLY A 52 21.58 -3.24 10.98
N ARG A 53 21.12 -4.24 10.21
CA ARG A 53 19.76 -4.81 10.31
C ARG A 53 19.43 -5.39 11.68
N ASP A 54 20.39 -6.06 12.31
CA ASP A 54 20.17 -6.65 13.63
C ASP A 54 19.93 -5.56 14.68
N ARG A 55 20.79 -4.53 14.71
CA ARG A 55 20.60 -3.34 15.55
C ARG A 55 19.27 -2.64 15.28
N HIS A 56 18.85 -2.56 14.02
CA HIS A 56 17.55 -1.99 13.65
C HIS A 56 16.38 -2.83 14.19
N ARG A 57 16.48 -4.15 14.10
CA ARG A 57 15.48 -5.08 14.64
C ARG A 57 15.41 -5.02 16.16
N GLU A 58 16.55 -5.06 16.83
CA GLU A 58 16.64 -4.95 18.30
C GLU A 58 16.05 -3.64 18.81
N THR A 59 16.41 -2.52 18.19
CA THR A 59 15.87 -1.20 18.56
C THR A 59 14.36 -1.14 18.33
N LYS A 60 13.85 -1.75 17.25
CA LYS A 60 12.42 -1.84 16.99
C LYS A 60 11.69 -2.64 18.08
N VAL A 61 12.25 -3.77 18.52
CA VAL A 61 11.68 -4.58 19.61
C VAL A 61 11.63 -3.78 20.91
N LEU A 62 12.73 -3.12 21.28
CA LEU A 62 12.80 -2.25 22.45
C LEU A 62 11.73 -1.15 22.40
N LEU A 63 11.58 -0.48 21.26
CA LEU A 63 10.55 0.55 21.08
C LEU A 63 9.14 -0.01 21.23
N HIS A 64 8.86 -1.18 20.67
CA HIS A 64 7.56 -1.82 20.82
C HIS A 64 7.25 -2.15 22.29
N GLU A 65 8.21 -2.72 23.02
CA GLU A 65 8.06 -3.03 24.45
C GLU A 65 7.84 -1.75 25.27
N ARG A 66 8.59 -0.68 24.98
CA ARG A 66 8.40 0.63 25.58
C ARG A 66 6.99 1.16 25.31
N TRP A 67 6.53 1.14 24.07
CA TRP A 67 5.21 1.65 23.69
C TRP A 67 4.05 0.87 24.30
N MET A 68 4.23 -0.42 24.57
CA MET A 68 3.25 -1.28 25.25
C MET A 68 3.22 -1.05 26.77
N SER A 69 4.30 -0.54 27.37
CA SER A 69 4.41 -0.32 28.82
C SER A 69 4.15 1.13 29.24
N GLU A 70 4.23 2.08 28.32
CA GLU A 70 3.89 3.48 28.56
C GLU A 70 2.41 3.62 28.99
N SER A 71 2.16 4.20 30.17
CA SER A 71 0.81 4.59 30.59
C SER A 71 0.42 5.92 29.97
N THR A 72 -0.79 6.00 29.41
CA THR A 72 -1.33 7.24 28.83
C THR A 72 -2.58 7.69 29.59
N PRO A 73 -2.87 9.01 29.64
CA PRO A 73 -4.07 9.53 30.32
C PRO A 73 -5.38 8.97 29.77
N ASP A 74 -5.42 8.69 28.47
CA ASP A 74 -6.60 8.19 27.76
C ASP A 74 -6.73 6.65 27.83
N GLY A 75 -5.82 5.97 28.54
CA GLY A 75 -5.82 4.52 28.74
C GLY A 75 -5.27 3.71 27.57
N THR A 76 -5.25 4.24 26.35
CA THR A 76 -4.69 3.57 25.17
C THR A 76 -3.23 3.99 24.96
N ASN A 77 -2.30 3.03 25.06
CA ASN A 77 -0.90 3.31 24.81
C ASN A 77 -0.56 3.29 23.31
N LYS A 78 0.64 3.77 22.95
CA LYS A 78 1.09 3.82 21.55
C LYS A 78 1.12 2.44 20.89
N GLY A 79 1.50 1.40 21.64
CA GLY A 79 1.59 0.03 21.13
C GLY A 79 0.21 -0.53 20.76
N GLU A 80 -0.79 -0.30 21.60
CA GLU A 80 -2.19 -0.65 21.35
C GLU A 80 -2.76 0.14 20.18
N ALA A 81 -2.55 1.46 20.16
CA ALA A 81 -2.97 2.31 19.04
C ALA A 81 -2.37 1.84 17.70
N ALA A 82 -1.08 1.46 17.69
CA ALA A 82 -0.42 0.93 16.50
C ALA A 82 -1.03 -0.40 16.02
N LYS A 83 -1.39 -1.31 16.94
CA LYS A 83 -2.07 -2.57 16.60
C LYS A 83 -3.44 -2.30 15.98
N SER A 84 -4.25 -1.46 16.62
CA SER A 84 -5.59 -1.11 16.11
C SER A 84 -5.52 -0.42 14.74
N ALA A 85 -4.57 0.51 14.55
CA ALA A 85 -4.35 1.18 13.27
C ALA A 85 -3.91 0.19 12.17
N HIS A 86 -3.05 -0.77 12.50
CA HIS A 86 -2.64 -1.80 11.54
C HIS A 86 -3.81 -2.70 11.14
N GLU A 87 -4.61 -3.17 12.08
CA GLU A 87 -5.80 -3.96 11.78
C GLU A 87 -6.81 -3.19 10.92
N GLU A 88 -6.99 -1.89 11.19
CA GLU A 88 -7.86 -1.03 10.38
C GLU A 88 -7.35 -0.86 8.95
N PHE A 89 -6.04 -0.63 8.80
CA PHE A 89 -5.39 -0.56 7.49
C PHE A 89 -5.60 -1.86 6.69
N GLU A 90 -5.34 -3.01 7.29
CA GLU A 90 -5.53 -4.33 6.66
C GLU A 90 -7.00 -4.55 6.24
N ARG A 91 -7.96 -4.17 7.10
CA ARG A 91 -9.39 -4.22 6.77
C ARG A 91 -9.72 -3.32 5.57
N GLN A 92 -9.19 -2.09 5.55
CA GLN A 92 -9.44 -1.12 4.49
C GLN A 92 -8.83 -1.55 3.16
N GLU A 93 -7.61 -2.11 3.19
CA GLU A 93 -6.96 -2.68 2.01
C GLU A 93 -7.76 -3.85 1.46
N ALA A 94 -8.20 -4.78 2.31
CA ALA A 94 -9.04 -5.91 1.90
C ALA A 94 -10.37 -5.45 1.26
N GLN A 95 -11.03 -4.45 1.85
CA GLN A 95 -12.26 -3.87 1.29
C GLN A 95 -12.00 -3.23 -0.08
N THR A 96 -10.88 -2.52 -0.23
CA THR A 96 -10.47 -1.87 -1.47
C THR A 96 -10.19 -2.90 -2.58
N LEU A 97 -9.51 -4.00 -2.25
CA LEU A 97 -9.27 -5.11 -3.18
C LEU A 97 -10.58 -5.78 -3.65
N VAL A 98 -11.54 -5.97 -2.75
CA VAL A 98 -12.89 -6.50 -3.08
C VAL A 98 -13.65 -5.50 -3.96
N ALA A 99 -13.62 -4.20 -3.64
CA ALA A 99 -14.30 -3.15 -4.40
C ALA A 99 -13.74 -2.96 -5.82
N HIS A 100 -12.45 -3.25 -6.04
CA HIS A 100 -11.82 -3.22 -7.37
C HIS A 100 -11.98 -4.53 -8.17
N GLN A 101 -12.48 -5.61 -7.57
CA GLN A 101 -12.69 -6.91 -8.23
C GLN A 101 -13.82 -6.96 -9.31
N PRO A 102 -14.95 -6.22 -9.23
CA PRO A 102 -16.05 -6.38 -10.19
C PRO A 102 -15.80 -5.70 -11.55
N VAL A 103 -14.81 -4.81 -11.68
CA VAL A 103 -14.54 -4.12 -12.96
C VAL A 103 -13.80 -5.04 -13.96
N ARG A 104 -12.96 -5.98 -13.49
CA ARG A 104 -12.24 -6.91 -14.39
C ARG A 104 -13.09 -8.08 -14.88
N ARG A 105 -14.03 -8.59 -14.06
CA ARG A 105 -14.87 -9.74 -14.45
C ARG A 105 -15.92 -9.40 -15.51
N SER A 106 -16.50 -8.21 -15.47
CA SER A 106 -17.55 -7.81 -16.42
C SER A 106 -17.06 -7.69 -17.87
N PHE A 107 -15.80 -7.31 -18.10
CA PHE A 107 -15.23 -7.17 -19.43
C PHE A 107 -14.91 -8.53 -20.09
N VAL A 108 -14.29 -9.44 -19.33
CA VAL A 108 -13.93 -10.78 -19.82
C VAL A 108 -15.19 -11.62 -20.06
N VAL A 109 -16.15 -11.61 -19.14
CA VAL A 109 -17.40 -12.37 -19.30
C VAL A 109 -18.22 -11.85 -20.48
N ARG A 110 -18.31 -10.52 -20.69
CA ARG A 110 -19.00 -9.96 -21.88
C ARG A 110 -18.32 -10.35 -23.20
N GLN A 111 -16.99 -10.36 -23.25
CA GLN A 111 -16.24 -10.79 -24.44
C GLN A 111 -16.46 -12.28 -24.74
N CYS A 112 -16.32 -13.15 -23.74
CA CYS A 112 -16.51 -14.59 -23.90
C CYS A 112 -17.95 -14.94 -24.33
N VAL A 113 -18.97 -14.30 -23.74
CA VAL A 113 -20.38 -14.50 -24.15
C VAL A 113 -20.63 -14.05 -25.59
N ARG A 114 -20.00 -12.96 -26.05
CA ARG A 114 -20.11 -12.48 -27.43
C ARG A 114 -19.49 -13.48 -28.42
N VAL A 115 -18.29 -13.97 -28.12
CA VAL A 115 -17.57 -14.94 -28.97
C VAL A 115 -18.35 -16.25 -29.05
N LEU A 116 -18.81 -16.77 -27.91
CA LEU A 116 -19.60 -18.01 -27.86
C LEU A 116 -20.93 -17.90 -28.62
N ARG A 117 -21.60 -16.74 -28.58
CA ARG A 117 -22.87 -16.54 -29.30
C ARG A 117 -22.67 -16.50 -30.82
N VAL A 118 -21.54 -15.98 -31.29
CA VAL A 118 -21.16 -15.99 -32.71
C VAL A 118 -20.79 -17.41 -33.17
N LEU A 119 -20.07 -18.17 -32.35
CA LEU A 119 -19.70 -19.56 -32.66
C LEU A 119 -20.92 -20.49 -32.68
N ARG A 120 -21.86 -20.31 -31.75
CA ARG A 120 -23.06 -21.16 -31.63
C ARG A 120 -24.15 -20.81 -32.65
N HIS A 121 -24.20 -19.56 -33.12
CA HIS A 121 -25.13 -19.08 -34.12
C HIS A 121 -24.43 -18.17 -35.15
N PRO A 122 -23.64 -18.73 -36.08
CA PRO A 122 -22.82 -17.97 -37.02
C PRO A 122 -23.64 -17.05 -37.93
N SER A 123 -24.90 -17.40 -38.21
CA SER A 123 -25.83 -16.56 -38.98
C SER A 123 -26.16 -15.22 -38.30
N VAL A 124 -25.97 -15.09 -36.97
CA VAL A 124 -26.15 -13.84 -36.23
C VAL A 124 -24.92 -12.95 -36.36
N GLY A 125 -23.72 -13.53 -36.33
CA GLY A 125 -22.47 -12.81 -36.60
C GLY A 125 -22.41 -12.26 -38.03
N ILE A 126 -22.77 -13.09 -39.01
CA ILE A 126 -22.82 -12.73 -40.43
C ILE A 126 -23.87 -11.63 -40.69
N ARG A 127 -25.09 -11.74 -40.13
CA ARG A 127 -26.13 -10.68 -40.26
C ARG A 127 -25.69 -9.35 -39.63
N GLY A 128 -24.94 -9.40 -38.53
CA GLY A 128 -24.35 -8.22 -37.89
C GLY A 128 -23.32 -7.52 -38.77
N ALA A 129 -22.42 -8.28 -39.39
CA ALA A 129 -21.41 -7.76 -40.33
C ALA A 129 -22.04 -7.17 -41.60
N VAL A 130 -23.02 -7.86 -42.19
CA VAL A 130 -23.75 -7.39 -43.39
C VAL A 130 -24.52 -6.10 -43.12
N ARG A 131 -25.18 -5.95 -41.96
CA ARG A 131 -25.84 -4.70 -41.57
C ARG A 131 -24.86 -3.54 -41.38
N ARG A 132 -23.65 -3.82 -40.87
CA ARG A 132 -22.60 -2.80 -40.69
C ARG A 132 -22.03 -2.34 -42.03
N LEU A 133 -21.78 -3.28 -42.93
CA LEU A 133 -21.33 -2.99 -44.29
C LEU A 133 -22.36 -2.16 -45.06
N ARG A 134 -23.65 -2.52 -45.02
CA ARG A 134 -24.73 -1.74 -45.66
C ARG A 134 -24.85 -0.30 -45.14
N ARG A 135 -24.61 -0.08 -43.84
CA ARG A 135 -24.61 1.28 -43.26
C ARG A 135 -23.41 2.12 -43.70
N VAL A 136 -22.27 1.50 -44.02
CA VAL A 136 -21.06 2.19 -44.49
C VAL A 136 -21.12 2.44 -46.01
N THR A 137 -21.80 1.57 -46.77
CA THR A 137 -21.84 1.64 -48.24
C THR A 137 -23.12 2.26 -48.82
N GLY A 138 -24.06 2.73 -48.00
CA GLY A 138 -25.19 3.57 -48.45
C GLY A 138 -26.10 2.92 -49.50
N ARG A 139 -26.47 1.64 -49.30
CA ARG A 139 -27.61 0.99 -49.97
C ARG A 139 -28.48 0.25 -48.96
#